data_AF-A0A7S4I3J0-F1
#
_entry.id   AF-A0A7S4I3J0-F1
#
_cell.length_a   1.000
_cell.length_b   1.000
_cell.length_c   1.000
_cell.angle_alpha   90.00
_cell.angle_beta   90.00
_cell.angle_gamma   90.00
#
_symmetry.space_group_name_H-M   'P 1'
#
loop_
_entity.id
_entity.type
_entity.pdbx_description
1 polymer ?
#
loop_
_entity_poly.entity_id
_entity_poly.type
_entity_poly.pdbx_seq_one_letter_code
_entity_poly.pdbx_strand_id
1 'polypeptide(L)'
;KKHKKEKKHKKEKKKSSKHKDLHETATMAKWGKYGIIKESDMFEKQEEFFAWLAECKGISQDMCGQRELKEHFSSYVEDYNTATMPDEKYYNLRKWYLQEQERIAREGSEAAKAAATFERTAFDDEAELKRERRMMADKKNSDVAKLMAQNMSGDSSLVADMREQQEDARKMRHLMATGDTEQAREMIKKLDPKHVTEAELRAVWGSGGGKQQKARKPQKQ
;
A
#
# COMPACT_ATOMS: atom_id res chain seq x y z
N LYS A 1 11.11 -23.62 56.48
CA LYS A 1 11.22 -22.61 55.38
C LYS A 1 9.97 -22.48 54.47
N LYS A 2 9.06 -23.46 54.40
CA LYS A 2 7.82 -23.40 53.58
C LYS A 2 6.76 -22.40 54.09
N HIS A 3 6.61 -22.29 55.40
CA HIS A 3 5.55 -21.48 56.05
C HIS A 3 5.70 -19.95 55.90
N LYS A 4 6.89 -19.45 55.53
CA LYS A 4 7.16 -18.00 55.34
C LYS A 4 6.76 -17.53 53.94
N LYS A 5 6.76 -18.43 52.94
CA LYS A 5 6.43 -18.11 51.54
C LYS A 5 4.92 -17.95 51.34
N GLU A 6 4.13 -18.78 52.02
CA GLU A 6 2.66 -18.74 51.96
C GLU A 6 2.06 -17.48 52.60
N LYS A 7 2.63 -17.03 53.73
CA LYS A 7 2.20 -15.80 54.42
C LYS A 7 2.47 -14.55 53.57
N LYS A 8 3.52 -14.55 52.74
CA LYS A 8 3.88 -13.45 51.83
C LYS A 8 2.89 -13.35 50.66
N HIS A 9 2.55 -14.49 50.06
CA HIS A 9 1.59 -14.56 48.95
C HIS A 9 0.17 -14.16 49.35
N LYS A 10 -0.26 -14.48 50.58
CA LYS A 10 -1.56 -14.04 51.12
C LYS A 10 -1.63 -12.53 51.39
N LYS A 11 -0.49 -11.90 51.73
CA LYS A 11 -0.41 -10.44 51.95
C LYS A 11 -0.40 -9.65 50.64
N GLU A 12 0.19 -10.19 49.57
CA GLU A 12 0.13 -9.58 48.24
C GLU A 12 -1.27 -9.68 47.62
N LYS A 13 -1.94 -10.84 47.73
CA LYS A 13 -3.30 -11.01 47.21
C LYS A 13 -4.34 -10.11 47.90
N LYS A 14 -4.14 -9.80 49.19
CA LYS A 14 -4.98 -8.83 49.94
C LYS A 14 -4.67 -7.36 49.61
N LYS A 15 -3.48 -7.04 49.09
CA LYS A 15 -3.16 -5.67 48.64
C LYS A 15 -3.68 -5.41 47.23
N SER A 16 -3.64 -6.41 46.34
CA SER A 16 -4.17 -6.25 44.97
C SER A 16 -5.69 -6.22 44.91
N SER A 17 -6.40 -6.82 45.88
CA SER A 17 -7.87 -6.76 45.93
C SER A 17 -8.43 -5.48 46.56
N LYS A 18 -7.59 -4.62 47.17
CA LYS A 18 -8.04 -3.38 47.82
C LYS A 18 -8.15 -2.19 46.85
N HIS A 19 -7.69 -2.35 45.62
CA HIS A 19 -7.70 -1.28 44.61
C HIS A 19 -8.82 -1.42 43.57
N LYS A 20 -9.73 -2.39 43.73
CA LYS A 20 -10.80 -2.67 42.75
C LYS A 20 -12.22 -2.35 43.22
N ASP A 21 -12.41 -1.95 44.46
CA ASP A 21 -13.74 -1.65 45.00
C ASP A 21 -13.69 -0.34 45.82
N LEU A 22 -13.41 0.77 45.13
CA LEU A 22 -13.86 2.08 45.58
C LEU A 22 -15.12 2.38 44.76
N HIS A 23 -16.26 2.14 45.39
CA HIS A 23 -17.56 2.55 44.89
C HIS A 23 -17.54 4.09 44.72
N GLU A 24 -17.30 4.50 43.49
CA GLU A 24 -17.21 5.87 43.02
C GLU A 24 -18.51 6.60 43.39
N THR A 25 -18.42 7.56 44.31
CA THR A 25 -19.51 8.49 44.56
C THR A 25 -19.81 9.21 43.26
N ALA A 26 -21.06 9.14 42.77
CA ALA A 26 -21.47 9.54 41.42
C ALA A 26 -21.11 10.97 40.96
N THR A 27 -20.67 11.83 41.89
CA THR A 27 -20.15 13.17 41.63
C THR A 27 -18.62 13.23 41.49
N MET A 28 -17.87 12.36 42.17
CA MET A 28 -16.41 12.23 41.99
C MET A 28 -16.03 11.35 40.80
N ALA A 29 -16.96 10.54 40.29
CA ALA A 29 -16.74 9.63 39.17
C ALA A 29 -16.51 10.30 37.81
N LYS A 30 -16.80 11.61 37.72
CA LYS A 30 -16.69 12.36 36.46
C LYS A 30 -15.41 13.17 36.38
N TRP A 31 -14.81 13.50 37.52
CA TRP A 31 -13.60 14.31 37.54
C TRP A 31 -12.44 13.55 36.90
N GLY A 32 -11.80 14.16 35.90
CA GLY A 32 -10.67 13.58 35.21
C GLY A 32 -11.01 12.38 34.30
N LYS A 33 -12.29 12.18 33.93
CA LYS A 33 -12.73 11.08 33.04
C LYS A 33 -11.92 11.01 31.74
N TYR A 34 -11.57 12.15 31.18
CA TYR A 34 -10.81 12.27 29.92
C TYR A 34 -9.34 12.65 30.13
N GLY A 35 -8.87 12.62 31.37
CA GLY A 35 -7.59 13.19 31.80
C GLY A 35 -7.78 14.49 32.57
N ILE A 36 -6.70 14.98 33.18
CA ILE A 36 -6.67 16.26 33.89
C ILE A 36 -5.69 17.17 33.17
N ILE A 37 -6.17 18.34 32.75
CA ILE A 37 -5.36 19.37 32.09
C ILE A 37 -5.14 20.55 33.04
N LYS A 38 -4.05 21.28 32.81
CA LYS A 38 -3.67 22.51 33.52
C LYS A 38 -3.50 23.64 32.52
N GLU A 39 -3.37 24.87 33.02
CA GLU A 39 -3.08 26.06 32.20
C GLU A 39 -1.81 25.92 31.35
N SER A 40 -0.83 25.14 31.81
CA SER A 40 0.42 24.86 31.08
C SER A 40 0.20 24.05 29.80
N ASP A 41 -0.89 23.28 29.72
CA ASP A 41 -1.21 22.38 28.60
C ASP A 41 -1.95 23.12 27.46
N MET A 42 -2.00 24.46 27.51
CA MET A 42 -2.65 25.32 26.51
C MET A 42 -2.25 25.00 25.08
N PHE A 43 -0.97 24.72 24.84
CA PHE A 43 -0.47 24.44 23.49
C PHE A 43 -0.87 23.05 22.99
N GLU A 44 -0.92 22.04 23.87
CA GLU A 44 -1.29 20.67 23.50
C GLU A 44 -2.80 20.54 23.22
N LYS A 45 -3.61 21.34 23.90
CA LYS A 45 -5.07 21.37 23.79
C LYS A 45 -5.61 22.54 22.97
N GLN A 46 -4.72 23.23 22.26
CA GLN A 46 -5.06 24.47 21.58
C GLN A 46 -6.13 24.27 20.51
N GLU A 47 -6.05 23.18 19.75
CA GLU A 47 -7.00 22.85 18.69
C GLU A 47 -8.40 22.57 19.26
N GLU A 48 -8.49 21.75 20.31
CA GLU A 48 -9.76 21.48 21.01
C GLU A 48 -10.35 22.75 21.64
N PHE A 49 -9.50 23.56 22.28
CA PHE A 49 -9.90 24.78 22.93
C PHE A 49 -10.47 25.81 21.94
N PHE A 50 -9.84 25.98 20.77
CA PHE A 50 -10.35 26.90 19.75
C PHE A 50 -11.66 26.43 19.12
N ALA A 51 -11.81 25.13 18.89
CA ALA A 51 -13.08 24.57 18.44
C ALA A 51 -14.20 24.83 19.47
N TRP A 52 -13.91 24.65 20.76
CA TRP A 52 -14.85 24.97 21.83
C TRP A 52 -15.15 26.47 21.91
N LEU A 53 -14.14 27.33 21.82
CA LEU A 53 -14.29 28.78 21.93
C LEU A 53 -15.18 29.32 20.79
N ALA A 54 -14.95 28.85 19.57
CA ALA A 54 -15.73 29.24 18.41
C ALA A 54 -17.19 28.77 18.51
N GLU A 55 -17.43 27.51 18.91
CA GLU A 55 -18.78 26.94 18.89
C GLU A 55 -19.60 27.25 20.15
N CYS A 56 -18.99 27.23 21.34
CA CYS A 56 -19.70 27.44 22.61
C CYS A 56 -19.78 28.90 23.02
N LYS A 57 -18.73 29.69 22.74
CA LYS A 57 -18.70 31.12 23.08
C LYS A 57 -18.95 32.02 21.87
N GLY A 58 -18.87 31.51 20.64
CA GLY A 58 -19.06 32.32 19.43
C GLY A 58 -17.91 33.29 19.16
N ILE A 59 -16.75 33.06 19.79
CA ILE A 59 -15.59 33.96 19.70
C ILE A 59 -14.52 33.28 18.85
N SER A 60 -14.14 33.91 17.74
CA SER A 60 -12.99 33.48 16.94
C SER A 60 -11.68 33.84 17.62
N GLN A 61 -10.64 33.02 17.45
CA GLN A 61 -9.29 33.28 17.99
C GLN A 61 -8.76 34.67 17.60
N ASP A 62 -9.08 35.13 16.39
CA ASP A 62 -8.57 36.39 15.83
C ASP A 62 -9.20 37.63 16.48
N MET A 63 -10.34 37.45 17.15
CA MET A 63 -11.08 38.53 17.81
C MET A 63 -10.72 38.66 19.29
N CYS A 64 -9.91 37.75 19.83
CA CYS A 64 -9.62 37.63 21.26
C CYS A 64 -8.16 37.98 21.56
N GLY A 65 -7.94 38.88 22.53
CA GLY A 65 -6.58 39.21 22.98
C GLY A 65 -5.95 38.06 23.78
N GLN A 66 -4.61 37.99 23.86
CA GLN A 66 -3.90 36.91 24.57
C GLN A 66 -4.30 36.78 26.06
N ARG A 67 -4.71 37.88 26.70
CA ARG A 67 -5.20 37.86 28.10
C ARG A 67 -6.56 37.19 28.21
N GLU A 68 -7.50 37.59 27.36
CA GLU A 68 -8.85 37.00 27.31
C GLU A 68 -8.79 35.53 26.93
N LEU A 69 -7.87 35.17 26.05
CA LEU A 69 -7.64 33.78 25.64
C LEU A 69 -7.21 32.90 26.82
N LYS A 70 -6.37 33.43 27.72
CA LYS A 70 -5.99 32.75 28.97
C LYS A 70 -7.16 32.63 29.95
N GLU A 71 -7.97 33.68 30.09
CA GLU A 71 -9.17 33.65 30.93
C GLU A 71 -10.17 32.58 30.44
N HIS A 72 -10.42 32.53 29.13
CA HIS A 72 -11.25 31.50 28.52
C HIS A 72 -10.65 30.10 28.64
N PHE A 73 -9.32 29.98 28.54
CA PHE A 73 -8.66 28.69 28.73
C PHE A 73 -8.79 28.18 30.16
N SER A 74 -8.77 29.06 31.17
CA SER A 74 -9.02 28.67 32.56
C SER A 74 -10.43 28.07 32.72
N SER A 75 -11.46 28.69 32.13
CA SER A 75 -12.82 28.11 32.13
C SER A 75 -12.89 26.78 31.37
N TYR A 76 -12.19 26.68 30.24
CA TYR A 76 -12.10 25.42 29.49
C TYR A 76 -11.44 24.31 30.31
N VAL A 77 -10.38 24.62 31.08
CA VAL A 77 -9.71 23.66 31.97
C VAL A 77 -10.65 23.14 33.06
N GLU A 78 -11.47 24.02 33.64
CA GLU A 78 -12.48 23.63 34.63
C GLU A 78 -13.52 22.68 34.03
N ASP A 79 -14.10 23.05 32.88
CA ASP A 79 -15.13 22.26 32.22
C ASP A 79 -14.59 20.92 31.68
N TYR A 80 -13.34 20.92 31.21
CA TYR A 80 -12.65 19.70 30.78
C TYR A 80 -12.46 18.73 31.95
N ASN A 81 -11.93 19.23 33.08
CA ASN A 81 -11.59 18.41 34.23
C ASN A 81 -12.82 17.89 34.96
N THR A 82 -13.91 18.66 34.97
CA THR A 82 -15.21 18.26 35.54
C THR A 82 -16.06 17.42 34.59
N ALA A 83 -15.62 17.26 33.34
CA ALA A 83 -16.33 16.59 32.26
C ALA A 83 -17.74 17.17 32.02
N THR A 84 -17.88 18.49 32.06
CA THR A 84 -19.14 19.25 31.88
C THR A 84 -19.28 19.87 30.49
N MET A 85 -18.32 19.62 29.59
CA MET A 85 -18.37 20.16 28.21
C MET A 85 -19.63 19.67 27.46
N PRO A 86 -20.19 20.49 26.55
CA PRO A 86 -21.44 20.15 25.85
C PRO A 86 -21.37 18.91 24.96
N ASP A 87 -20.21 18.64 24.34
CA ASP A 87 -19.98 17.55 23.41
C ASP A 87 -18.66 16.84 23.74
N GLU A 88 -18.59 15.54 23.47
CA GLU A 88 -17.39 14.72 23.67
C GLU A 88 -16.24 15.12 22.72
N LYS A 89 -16.53 15.78 21.59
CA LYS A 89 -15.53 16.20 20.60
C LYS A 89 -14.50 17.17 21.17
N TYR A 90 -14.86 17.99 22.16
CA TYR A 90 -13.94 18.98 22.73
C TYR A 90 -12.91 18.37 23.70
N TYR A 91 -13.02 17.09 24.06
CA TYR A 91 -12.00 16.41 24.86
C TYR A 91 -10.86 15.85 24.00
N ASN A 92 -11.20 15.40 22.79
CA ASN A 92 -10.28 14.85 21.79
C ASN A 92 -10.85 15.00 20.38
N LEU A 93 -10.52 16.11 19.75
CA LEU A 93 -11.08 16.49 18.45
C LEU A 93 -10.61 15.52 17.34
N ARG A 94 -9.34 15.08 17.43
CA ARG A 94 -8.77 14.13 16.47
C ARG A 94 -9.49 12.78 16.47
N LYS A 95 -9.77 12.21 17.65
CA LYS A 95 -10.50 10.95 17.78
C LYS A 95 -11.91 11.10 17.21
N TRP A 96 -12.57 12.21 17.50
CA TRP A 96 -13.90 12.49 16.98
C TRP A 96 -13.90 12.57 15.44
N TYR A 97 -12.97 13.31 14.83
CA TYR A 97 -12.86 13.38 13.37
C TYR A 97 -12.58 12.03 12.72
N LEU A 98 -11.71 11.20 13.31
CA LEU A 98 -11.46 9.84 12.81
C LEU A 98 -12.71 8.97 12.86
N GLN A 99 -13.45 9.03 13.97
CA GLN A 99 -14.70 8.30 14.13
C GLN A 99 -15.79 8.80 13.17
N GLU A 100 -15.87 10.11 12.97
CA GLU A 100 -16.83 10.71 12.05
C GLU A 100 -16.49 10.37 10.59
N GLN A 101 -15.21 10.38 10.21
CA GLN A 101 -14.77 9.91 8.90
C GLN A 101 -15.06 8.43 8.70
N GLU A 102 -14.84 7.59 9.71
CA GLU A 102 -15.17 6.17 9.66
C GLU A 102 -16.68 5.95 9.54
N ARG A 103 -17.49 6.74 10.27
CA ARG A 103 -18.95 6.71 10.18
C ARG A 103 -19.42 7.08 8.78
N ILE A 104 -18.93 8.18 8.22
CA ILE A 104 -19.25 8.63 6.86
C ILE A 104 -18.76 7.61 5.82
N ALA A 105 -17.57 7.03 5.99
CA ALA A 105 -17.05 6.00 5.08
C ALA A 105 -17.85 4.71 5.16
N ARG A 106 -18.31 4.32 6.35
CA ARG A 106 -19.16 3.16 6.56
C ARG A 106 -20.54 3.39 5.97
N GLU A 107 -21.16 4.53 6.24
CA GLU A 107 -22.46 4.92 5.67
C GLU A 107 -22.37 5.06 4.15
N GLY A 108 -21.30 5.66 3.63
CA GLY A 108 -21.02 5.73 2.19
C GLY A 108 -20.78 4.35 1.57
N SER A 109 -20.07 3.45 2.26
CA SER A 109 -19.90 2.06 1.84
C SER A 109 -21.21 1.28 1.91
N GLU A 110 -22.05 1.53 2.90
CA GLU A 110 -23.33 0.85 3.09
C GLU A 110 -24.36 1.36 2.08
N ALA A 111 -24.37 2.67 1.80
CA ALA A 111 -25.14 3.27 0.73
C ALA A 111 -24.66 2.76 -0.65
N ALA A 112 -23.35 2.65 -0.87
CA ALA A 112 -22.80 2.06 -2.10
C ALA A 112 -23.13 0.57 -2.21
N LYS A 113 -23.11 -0.19 -1.11
CA LYS A 113 -23.55 -1.60 -1.08
C LYS A 113 -25.05 -1.72 -1.30
N ALA A 114 -25.87 -0.86 -0.72
CA ALA A 114 -27.31 -0.84 -0.90
C ALA A 114 -27.68 -0.47 -2.35
N ALA A 115 -26.99 0.52 -2.92
CA ALA A 115 -27.08 0.87 -4.35
C ALA A 115 -26.62 -0.28 -5.24
N ALA A 116 -25.50 -0.93 -4.94
CA ALA A 116 -25.05 -2.12 -5.67
C ALA A 116 -26.02 -3.30 -5.50
N THR A 117 -26.69 -3.46 -4.36
CA THR A 117 -27.69 -4.52 -4.14
C THR A 117 -28.99 -4.20 -4.89
N PHE A 118 -29.36 -2.93 -4.96
CA PHE A 118 -30.48 -2.43 -5.76
C PHE A 118 -30.18 -2.59 -7.26
N GLU A 119 -28.99 -2.21 -7.72
CA GLU A 119 -28.51 -2.47 -9.08
C GLU A 119 -28.36 -3.96 -9.37
N ARG A 120 -28.01 -4.81 -8.39
CA ARG A 120 -27.96 -6.28 -8.53
C ARG A 120 -29.33 -6.92 -8.78
N THR A 121 -30.44 -6.21 -8.50
CA THR A 121 -31.78 -6.63 -8.93
C THR A 121 -32.12 -6.23 -10.36
N ALA A 122 -31.30 -5.35 -10.97
CA ALA A 122 -31.29 -5.10 -12.40
C ALA A 122 -30.27 -6.03 -13.07
N PHE A 123 -30.75 -6.82 -14.01
CA PHE A 123 -30.01 -7.85 -14.74
C PHE A 123 -28.86 -7.24 -15.57
N ASP A 124 -27.65 -7.11 -14.99
CA ASP A 124 -26.40 -6.70 -15.67
C ASP A 124 -25.25 -7.70 -15.37
N ASP A 125 -25.51 -8.96 -15.70
CA ASP A 125 -24.63 -10.12 -15.51
C ASP A 125 -23.40 -10.15 -16.44
N GLU A 126 -23.40 -9.38 -17.53
CA GLU A 126 -22.30 -9.33 -18.51
C GLU A 126 -21.12 -8.43 -18.06
N ALA A 127 -21.42 -7.29 -17.43
CA ALA A 127 -20.40 -6.32 -17.00
C ALA A 127 -19.52 -6.87 -15.87
N GLU A 128 -20.08 -7.69 -14.98
CA GLU A 128 -19.37 -8.32 -13.86
C GLU A 128 -18.38 -9.39 -14.35
N LEU A 129 -18.81 -10.25 -15.28
CA LEU A 129 -17.93 -11.27 -15.90
C LEU A 129 -16.74 -10.63 -16.62
N LYS A 130 -16.95 -9.45 -17.24
CA LYS A 130 -15.89 -8.69 -17.91
C LYS A 130 -14.90 -8.08 -16.92
N ARG A 131 -15.36 -7.61 -15.77
CA ARG A 131 -14.52 -7.06 -14.69
C ARG A 131 -13.72 -8.18 -14.00
N GLU A 132 -14.35 -9.32 -13.71
CA GLU A 132 -13.67 -10.51 -13.19
C GLU A 132 -12.62 -11.05 -14.16
N ARG A 133 -12.93 -11.15 -15.46
CA ARG A 133 -11.94 -11.58 -16.47
C ARG A 133 -10.75 -10.64 -16.55
N ARG A 134 -10.95 -9.32 -16.42
CA ARG A 134 -9.86 -8.34 -16.38
C ARG A 134 -8.99 -8.52 -15.14
N MET A 135 -9.61 -8.64 -13.96
CA MET A 135 -8.89 -8.87 -12.70
C MET A 135 -8.13 -10.20 -12.71
N MET A 136 -8.71 -11.26 -13.29
CA MET A 136 -8.02 -12.54 -13.49
C MET A 136 -6.88 -12.43 -14.49
N ALA A 137 -7.06 -11.68 -15.58
CA ALA A 137 -6.01 -11.47 -16.57
C ALA A 137 -4.85 -10.67 -15.97
N ASP A 138 -5.12 -9.61 -15.19
CA ASP A 138 -4.08 -8.81 -14.52
C ASP A 138 -3.35 -9.61 -13.45
N LYS A 139 -4.05 -10.41 -12.64
CA LYS A 139 -3.40 -11.34 -11.70
C LYS A 139 -2.49 -12.33 -12.41
N LYS A 140 -3.01 -13.03 -13.42
CA LYS A 140 -2.22 -13.97 -14.23
C LYS A 140 -1.02 -13.28 -14.88
N ASN A 141 -1.19 -12.07 -15.42
CA ASN A 141 -0.10 -11.30 -16.01
C ASN A 141 0.94 -10.90 -14.97
N SER A 142 0.51 -10.50 -13.77
CA SER A 142 1.42 -10.16 -12.67
C SER A 142 2.18 -11.38 -12.13
N ASP A 143 1.53 -12.54 -12.04
CA ASP A 143 2.14 -13.79 -11.59
C ASP A 143 3.15 -14.32 -12.63
N VAL A 144 2.81 -14.22 -13.92
CA VAL A 144 3.73 -14.52 -15.03
C VAL A 144 4.94 -13.59 -15.02
N ALA A 145 4.73 -12.29 -14.81
CA ALA A 145 5.83 -11.33 -14.70
C ALA A 145 6.75 -11.62 -13.49
N LYS A 146 6.16 -12.01 -12.35
CA LYS A 146 6.92 -12.43 -11.15
C LYS A 146 7.74 -13.69 -11.40
N LEU A 147 7.14 -14.70 -12.02
CA LEU A 147 7.81 -15.96 -12.36
C LEU A 147 8.93 -15.72 -13.37
N MET A 148 8.70 -14.87 -14.36
CA MET A 148 9.71 -14.48 -15.36
C MET A 148 10.88 -13.73 -14.70
N ALA A 149 10.61 -12.80 -13.78
CA ALA A 149 11.65 -12.10 -13.01
C ALA A 149 12.43 -13.04 -12.09
N GLN A 150 11.77 -14.03 -11.48
CA GLN A 150 12.42 -15.03 -10.64
C GLN A 150 13.32 -15.96 -11.46
N ASN A 151 12.87 -16.43 -12.62
CA ASN A 151 13.68 -17.27 -13.52
C ASN A 151 14.86 -16.48 -14.13
N MET A 152 14.70 -15.18 -14.37
CA MET A 152 15.78 -14.28 -14.80
C MET A 152 16.82 -13.97 -13.71
N SER A 153 16.61 -14.40 -12.46
CA SER A 153 17.58 -14.20 -11.37
C SER A 153 18.51 -15.39 -11.13
N GLY A 154 18.25 -16.54 -11.79
CA GLY A 154 18.93 -17.81 -11.53
C GLY A 154 20.07 -18.16 -12.49
N ASP A 155 19.92 -17.91 -13.80
CA ASP A 155 20.90 -18.32 -14.82
C ASP A 155 21.54 -17.11 -15.53
N SER A 156 22.73 -16.72 -15.06
CA SER A 156 23.46 -15.53 -15.53
C SER A 156 23.80 -15.54 -17.03
N SER A 157 23.95 -16.71 -17.66
CA SER A 157 24.25 -16.83 -19.09
C SER A 157 23.01 -16.61 -19.95
N LEU A 158 21.86 -17.21 -19.57
CA LEU A 158 20.59 -17.05 -20.29
C LEU A 158 20.09 -15.60 -20.23
N VAL A 159 20.33 -14.92 -19.11
CA VAL A 159 19.99 -13.49 -18.93
C VAL A 159 20.86 -12.59 -19.79
N ALA A 160 22.15 -12.94 -19.97
CA ALA A 160 23.06 -12.21 -20.86
C ALA A 160 22.61 -12.35 -22.32
N ASP A 161 22.30 -13.57 -22.76
CA ASP A 161 21.81 -13.84 -24.13
C ASP A 161 20.49 -13.13 -24.41
N MET A 162 19.55 -13.12 -23.45
CA MET A 162 18.29 -12.37 -23.59
C MET A 162 18.48 -10.85 -23.62
N ARG A 163 19.45 -10.33 -22.86
CA ARG A 163 19.78 -8.89 -22.87
C ARG A 163 20.39 -8.48 -24.20
N GLU A 164 21.26 -9.31 -24.77
CA GLU A 164 21.83 -9.10 -26.10
C GLU A 164 20.75 -9.12 -27.20
N GLN A 165 19.82 -10.09 -27.14
CA GLN A 165 18.67 -10.14 -28.05
C GLN A 165 17.78 -8.89 -27.95
N GLN A 166 17.55 -8.38 -26.73
CA GLN A 166 16.78 -7.13 -26.54
C GLN A 166 17.51 -5.91 -27.09
N GLU A 167 18.83 -5.82 -26.93
CA GLU A 167 19.65 -4.76 -27.50
C GLU A 167 19.64 -4.80 -29.02
N ASP A 168 19.71 -5.98 -29.62
CA ASP A 168 19.64 -6.17 -31.06
C ASP A 168 18.26 -5.84 -31.63
N ALA A 169 17.17 -6.21 -30.93
CA ALA A 169 15.81 -5.80 -31.29
C ALA A 169 15.61 -4.28 -31.17
N ARG A 170 16.21 -3.64 -30.16
CA ARG A 170 16.17 -2.19 -29.98
C ARG A 170 16.94 -1.47 -31.09
N LYS A 171 18.12 -1.97 -31.46
CA LYS A 171 18.92 -1.46 -32.59
C LYS A 171 18.17 -1.62 -33.90
N MET A 172 17.54 -2.78 -34.15
CA MET A 172 16.69 -2.99 -35.33
C MET A 172 15.55 -1.97 -35.42
N ARG A 173 14.82 -1.74 -34.32
CA ARG A 173 13.76 -0.72 -34.26
C ARG A 173 14.29 0.68 -34.54
N HIS A 174 15.47 1.00 -34.02
CA HIS A 174 16.12 2.28 -34.26
C HIS A 174 16.52 2.45 -35.74
N LEU A 175 17.18 1.45 -36.34
CA LEU A 175 17.59 1.45 -37.75
C LEU A 175 16.41 1.49 -38.72
N MET A 176 15.32 0.80 -38.39
CA MET A 176 14.06 0.92 -39.14
C MET A 176 13.44 2.31 -39.02
N ALA A 177 13.56 2.96 -37.86
CA ALA A 177 13.05 4.30 -37.64
C ALA A 177 13.94 5.38 -38.29
N THR A 178 15.25 5.17 -38.42
CA THR A 178 16.18 6.09 -39.10
C THR A 178 16.19 5.91 -40.62
N GLY A 179 15.62 4.82 -41.15
CA GLY A 179 15.49 4.57 -42.58
C GLY A 179 16.68 3.79 -43.18
N ASP A 180 17.59 3.29 -42.35
CA ASP A 180 18.75 2.49 -42.77
C ASP A 180 18.34 1.04 -43.01
N THR A 181 17.66 0.81 -44.14
CA THR A 181 16.99 -0.45 -44.46
C THR A 181 17.93 -1.64 -44.65
N GLU A 182 19.19 -1.43 -45.02
CA GLU A 182 20.17 -2.52 -45.22
C GLU A 182 20.63 -3.12 -43.89
N GLN A 183 21.04 -2.27 -42.95
CA GLN A 183 21.44 -2.71 -41.60
C GLN A 183 20.24 -3.30 -40.84
N ALA A 184 19.04 -2.76 -41.03
CA ALA A 184 17.83 -3.32 -40.45
C ALA A 184 17.55 -4.76 -40.95
N ARG A 185 17.77 -5.06 -42.23
CA ARG A 185 17.60 -6.41 -42.80
C ARG A 185 18.62 -7.40 -42.26
N GLU A 186 19.86 -6.97 -42.05
CA GLU A 186 20.91 -7.79 -41.45
C GLU A 186 20.56 -8.13 -40.00
N MET A 187 20.08 -7.15 -39.23
CA MET A 187 19.59 -7.38 -37.88
C MET A 187 18.38 -8.33 -37.88
N ILE A 188 17.42 -8.17 -38.78
CA ILE A 188 16.29 -9.10 -38.94
C ILE A 188 16.77 -10.53 -39.18
N LYS A 189 17.78 -10.70 -40.03
CA LYS A 189 18.37 -12.01 -40.33
C LYS A 189 19.04 -12.63 -39.10
N LYS A 190 19.75 -11.82 -38.29
CA LYS A 190 20.34 -12.27 -37.00
C LYS A 190 19.27 -12.63 -35.95
N LEU A 191 18.15 -11.92 -35.95
CA LEU A 191 17.02 -12.13 -35.03
C LEU A 191 16.08 -13.27 -35.45
N ASP A 192 16.23 -13.84 -36.65
CA ASP A 192 15.39 -14.96 -37.11
C ASP A 192 15.80 -16.26 -36.40
N PRO A 193 14.90 -16.89 -35.61
CA PRO A 193 15.20 -18.12 -34.87
C PRO A 193 15.50 -19.33 -35.77
N LYS A 194 15.28 -19.24 -37.09
CA LYS A 194 15.63 -20.29 -38.07
C LYS A 194 16.92 -19.99 -38.83
N HIS A 195 17.52 -18.82 -38.63
CA HIS A 195 18.74 -18.45 -39.35
C HIS A 195 19.97 -19.10 -38.68
N VAL A 196 20.49 -20.14 -39.31
CA VAL A 196 21.76 -20.76 -38.90
C VAL A 196 22.92 -20.01 -39.56
N THR A 197 23.89 -19.58 -38.78
CA THR A 197 25.05 -18.86 -39.32
C THR A 197 25.95 -19.82 -40.12
N GLU A 198 26.65 -19.32 -41.15
CA GLU A 198 27.54 -20.14 -41.99
C GLU A 198 28.70 -20.74 -41.17
N ALA A 199 29.10 -20.08 -40.09
CA ALA A 199 30.09 -20.55 -39.13
C ALA A 199 29.58 -21.74 -38.29
N GLU A 200 28.32 -21.70 -37.85
CA GLU A 200 27.68 -22.83 -37.14
C GLU A 200 27.45 -24.01 -38.08
N LEU A 201 27.04 -23.76 -39.32
CA LEU A 201 26.96 -24.81 -40.36
C LEU A 201 28.33 -25.47 -40.60
N ARG A 202 29.42 -24.68 -40.67
CA ARG A 202 30.79 -25.19 -40.79
C ARG A 202 31.29 -25.92 -39.55
N ALA A 203 30.87 -25.51 -38.35
CA ALA A 203 31.26 -26.15 -37.10
C ALA A 203 30.55 -27.50 -36.89
N VAL A 204 29.27 -27.58 -37.26
CA VAL A 204 28.46 -28.80 -37.15
C VAL A 204 28.82 -29.81 -38.24
N TRP A 205 29.15 -29.37 -39.46
CA TRP A 205 29.42 -30.26 -40.59
C TRP A 205 30.90 -30.38 -41.00
N GLY A 206 31.79 -29.57 -40.42
CA GLY A 206 33.23 -29.60 -40.68
C GLY A 206 33.61 -29.20 -42.11
N SER A 207 34.75 -28.53 -42.28
CA SER A 207 35.38 -28.37 -43.59
C SER A 207 35.79 -29.76 -44.11
N GLY A 208 34.90 -30.44 -44.84
CA GLY A 208 35.08 -31.84 -45.18
C GLY A 208 34.43 -32.24 -46.51
N GLY A 209 35.18 -32.08 -47.60
CA GLY A 209 35.07 -33.05 -48.70
C GLY A 209 34.55 -32.56 -50.05
N GLY A 210 35.11 -31.47 -50.59
CA GLY A 210 35.17 -31.31 -52.05
C GLY A 210 36.09 -32.37 -52.67
N LYS A 211 35.64 -33.64 -52.75
CA LYS A 211 36.34 -34.69 -53.50
C LYS A 211 36.20 -34.41 -54.98
N GLN A 212 37.34 -34.06 -55.58
CA GLN A 212 37.71 -34.14 -57.00
C GLN A 212 36.69 -34.87 -57.88
N GLN A 213 36.09 -34.13 -58.83
CA GLN A 213 35.48 -34.73 -60.01
C GLN A 213 36.56 -35.53 -60.75
N LYS A 214 36.54 -36.86 -60.60
CA LYS A 214 37.33 -37.73 -61.47
C LYS A 214 36.76 -37.61 -62.89
N ALA A 215 37.57 -37.04 -63.78
CA ALA A 215 37.32 -37.01 -65.21
C ALA A 215 36.98 -38.42 -65.73
N ARG A 216 35.78 -38.59 -66.27
CA ARG A 216 35.44 -39.76 -67.09
C ARG A 216 36.01 -39.52 -68.49
N LYS A 217 36.90 -40.41 -68.93
CA LYS A 217 37.49 -40.43 -70.28
C LYS A 217 36.41 -40.56 -71.37
N PRO A 218 36.68 -40.09 -72.60
CA PRO A 218 35.71 -40.10 -73.69
C PRO A 218 35.56 -41.51 -74.26
N GLN A 219 34.34 -41.89 -74.65
CA GLN A 219 34.10 -43.08 -75.45
C GLN A 219 33.54 -42.65 -76.81
N LYS A 220 34.40 -42.70 -77.83
CA LYS A 220 34.00 -42.71 -79.24
C LYS A 220 33.37 -44.07 -79.55
N GLN A 221 32.24 -44.07 -80.25
CA GLN A 221 32.12 -44.58 -81.63
C GLN A 221 30.78 -44.11 -82.21
#